data_AF-K1V9Q8-F1
#
_entry.id   AF-K1V9Q8-F1
#
_cell.length_a   1.000
_cell.length_b   1.000
_cell.length_c   1.000
_cell.angle_alpha   90.00
_cell.angle_beta   90.00
_cell.angle_gamma   90.00
#
_symmetry.space_group_name_H-M   'P 1'
#
loop_
_entity.id
_entity.type
_entity.pdbx_description
1 polymer ?
#
loop_
_entity_poly.entity_id
_entity_poly.type
_entity_poly.pdbx_seq_one_letter_code
_entity_poly.pdbx_strand_id
1 'polypeptide(L)'
;NEVLEQALAIPQEVDMGTAGKRLDLRDKLIFTIDGDDAKDFDDAVSLEKLENGHYLLGVHIADVSHYVTPDSPLDAEAFRRGTSVYFPGTRCADAAVRAVQRHLLAQPEGGPSGVLRADGGR
;
A
#
# COMPACT_ATOMS: atom_id res chain seq x y z
N ASN A 1 5.37 -22.66 8.29
CA ASN A 1 5.07 -22.46 6.84
C ASN A 1 5.79 -21.19 6.49
N GLU A 2 6.85 -21.29 5.70
CA GLU A 2 7.81 -20.22 5.40
C GLU A 2 7.13 -18.93 4.91
N VAL A 3 6.06 -19.07 4.11
CA VAL A 3 5.25 -17.93 3.63
C VAL A 3 4.59 -17.17 4.77
N LEU A 4 3.98 -17.88 5.72
CA LEU A 4 3.31 -17.26 6.87
C LEU A 4 4.32 -16.63 7.83
N GLU A 5 5.47 -17.27 8.02
CA GLU A 5 6.55 -16.74 8.85
C GLU A 5 7.10 -15.43 8.27
N GLN A 6 7.34 -15.37 6.96
CA GLN A 6 7.75 -14.14 6.28
C GLN A 6 6.68 -13.05 6.38
N ALA A 7 5.41 -13.38 6.15
CA ALA A 7 4.30 -12.43 6.23
C ALA A 7 4.15 -11.82 7.63
N LEU A 8 4.32 -12.63 8.68
CA LEU A 8 4.21 -12.18 10.07
C LEU A 8 5.44 -11.38 10.53
N ALA A 9 6.58 -11.52 9.86
CA ALA A 9 7.80 -10.78 10.16
C ALA A 9 7.82 -9.37 9.57
N ILE A 10 6.91 -9.04 8.64
CA ILE A 10 6.77 -7.68 8.13
C ILE A 10 6.39 -6.76 9.29
N PRO A 11 7.16 -5.68 9.55
CA PRO A 11 6.83 -4.71 10.59
C PRO A 11 5.38 -4.23 10.45
N GLN A 12 4.79 -3.63 11.50
CA GLN A 12 3.48 -2.96 11.38
C GLN A 12 3.57 -1.42 11.36
N GLU A 13 4.76 -0.85 11.59
CA GLU A 13 5.03 0.58 11.49
C GLU A 13 6.09 0.88 10.43
N VAL A 14 5.91 1.97 9.69
CA VAL A 14 6.86 2.41 8.65
C VAL A 14 8.18 2.83 9.32
N ASP A 15 9.30 2.28 8.86
CA ASP A 15 10.61 2.73 9.33
C ASP A 15 10.91 4.14 8.82
N MET A 16 10.79 5.11 9.72
CA MET A 16 11.06 6.52 9.47
C MET A 16 12.52 6.78 9.04
N GLY A 17 13.46 5.87 9.34
CA GLY A 17 14.85 5.95 8.86
C GLY A 17 14.96 5.82 7.34
N THR A 18 13.98 5.20 6.68
CA THR A 18 13.92 5.09 5.21
C THR A 18 13.26 6.30 4.53
N ALA A 19 12.64 7.20 5.29
CA ALA A 19 11.88 8.34 4.75
C ALA A 19 12.75 9.30 3.92
N GLY A 20 14.04 9.44 4.25
CA GLY A 20 14.97 10.31 3.52
C GLY A 20 15.27 9.88 2.08
N LYS A 21 14.85 8.66 1.68
CA LYS A 21 14.98 8.15 0.30
C LYS A 21 13.65 8.21 -0.47
N ARG A 22 12.57 8.69 0.16
CA ARG A 22 11.21 8.71 -0.39
C ARG A 22 10.73 10.15 -0.53
N LEU A 23 9.77 10.36 -1.43
CA LEU A 23 9.07 11.64 -1.50
C LEU A 23 8.10 11.72 -0.33
N ASP A 24 8.27 12.74 0.50
CA ASP A 24 7.39 12.98 1.64
C ASP A 24 6.16 13.78 1.21
N LEU A 25 4.99 13.15 1.30
CA LEU A 25 3.70 13.73 0.95
C LEU A 25 2.74 13.79 2.14
N ARG A 26 3.22 13.61 3.37
CA ARG A 26 2.37 13.51 4.58
C ARG A 26 1.57 14.78 4.86
N ASP A 27 2.02 15.93 4.37
CA ASP A 27 1.31 17.22 4.48
C ASP A 27 0.23 17.43 3.41
N LYS A 28 0.11 16.53 2.43
CA LYS A 28 -0.91 16.62 1.37
C LYS A 28 -2.19 15.90 1.80
N LEU A 29 -3.34 16.45 1.42
CA LEU A 29 -4.61 15.76 1.54
C LEU A 29 -4.67 14.64 0.51
N ILE A 30 -4.48 13.41 0.98
CA ILE A 30 -4.55 12.17 0.20
C ILE A 30 -5.67 11.32 0.80
N PHE A 31 -6.51 10.72 -0.04
CA PHE A 31 -7.63 9.90 0.39
C PHE A 31 -7.85 8.73 -0.57
N THR A 32 -8.53 7.67 -0.10
CA THR A 32 -8.95 6.54 -0.91
C THR A 32 -10.46 6.57 -1.12
N ILE A 33 -10.96 5.88 -2.14
CA ILE A 33 -12.40 5.75 -2.42
C ILE A 33 -12.69 4.27 -2.60
N ASP A 34 -13.19 3.64 -1.54
CA ASP A 34 -13.42 2.20 -1.50
C ASP A 34 -14.81 1.90 -0.91
N GLY A 35 -15.30 0.68 -1.16
CA GLY A 35 -16.53 0.21 -0.52
C GLY A 35 -16.34 -0.05 0.97
N ASP A 36 -17.40 0.05 1.76
CA ASP A 36 -17.36 -0.10 3.23
C ASP A 36 -16.70 -1.40 3.72
N ASP A 37 -16.75 -2.47 2.93
CA ASP A 37 -16.17 -3.78 3.24
C ASP A 37 -14.73 -3.98 2.73
N ALA A 38 -14.15 -2.98 2.05
CA ALA A 38 -12.80 -3.05 1.51
C ALA A 38 -11.76 -3.10 2.64
N LYS A 39 -10.73 -3.92 2.44
CA LYS A 39 -9.62 -4.11 3.39
C LYS A 39 -8.24 -3.99 2.76
N ASP A 40 -8.23 -3.93 1.44
CA ASP A 40 -7.05 -4.01 0.61
C ASP A 40 -7.07 -2.72 -0.23
N PHE A 41 -6.52 -1.65 0.36
CA PHE A 41 -6.45 -0.35 -0.28
C PHE A 41 -5.19 -0.23 -1.13
N ASP A 42 -5.32 -0.41 -2.43
CA ASP A 42 -4.18 -0.49 -3.35
C ASP A 42 -3.73 0.89 -3.86
N ASP A 43 -4.63 1.87 -3.82
CA ASP A 43 -4.42 3.21 -4.34
C ASP A 43 -5.00 4.31 -3.46
N ALA A 44 -4.45 5.51 -3.62
CA ALA A 44 -4.95 6.74 -3.03
C ALA A 44 -4.79 7.89 -4.03
N VAL A 45 -5.62 8.93 -3.87
CA VAL A 45 -5.63 10.09 -4.75
C VAL A 45 -5.49 11.40 -3.98
N SER A 46 -4.90 12.39 -4.64
CA SER A 46 -4.86 13.78 -4.17
C SER A 46 -5.15 14.73 -5.31
N LEU A 47 -5.77 15.87 -5.01
CA LEU A 47 -6.05 16.90 -5.99
C LEU A 47 -5.62 18.27 -5.47
N GLU A 48 -4.78 18.96 -6.24
CA GLU A 48 -4.29 20.31 -5.92
C GLU A 48 -4.59 21.25 -7.07
N LYS A 49 -5.12 22.45 -6.76
CA LYS A 49 -5.35 23.48 -7.76
C LYS A 49 -4.08 24.33 -7.92
N LEU A 50 -3.59 24.43 -9.15
CA LEU A 50 -2.40 25.20 -9.50
C LEU A 50 -2.74 26.67 -9.76
N GLU A 51 -1.73 27.54 -9.67
CA GLU A 51 -1.87 28.99 -9.89
C GLU A 51 -2.35 29.34 -11.31
N ASN A 52 -2.01 28.51 -12.29
CA ASN A 52 -2.46 28.66 -13.69
C ASN A 52 -3.93 28.22 -13.91
N GLY A 53 -4.65 27.85 -12.85
CA GLY A 53 -6.05 27.42 -12.91
C GLY A 53 -6.24 25.94 -13.27
N HIS A 54 -5.17 25.20 -13.54
CA HIS A 54 -5.23 23.75 -13.77
C HIS A 54 -5.23 22.96 -12.45
N TYR A 55 -5.39 21.65 -12.55
CA TYR A 55 -5.29 20.74 -11.41
C TYR A 55 -4.12 19.78 -11.57
N LEU A 56 -3.44 19.51 -10.46
CA LEU A 56 -2.50 18.41 -10.32
C LEU A 56 -3.23 17.24 -9.65
N LEU A 57 -3.41 16.15 -10.39
CA LEU A 57 -3.91 14.88 -9.87
C LEU A 57 -2.72 14.00 -9.47
N GLY A 58 -2.65 13.63 -8.20
CA GLY A 58 -1.74 12.61 -7.69
C GLY A 58 -2.44 11.26 -7.62
N VAL A 59 -1.82 10.22 -8.17
CA VAL A 59 -2.23 8.83 -8.02
C VAL A 59 -1.10 8.11 -7.30
N HIS A 60 -1.41 7.53 -6.14
CA HIS A 60 -0.45 6.94 -5.22
C HIS A 60 -0.77 5.46 -5.09
N ILE A 61 0.17 4.58 -5.46
CA ILE A 61 -0.05 3.13 -5.45
C ILE A 61 0.76 2.50 -4.32
N ALA A 62 0.19 1.47 -3.71
CA ALA A 62 0.83 0.59 -2.75
C ALA A 62 2.21 0.12 -3.21
N ASP A 63 3.24 0.34 -2.38
CA ASP A 63 4.60 -0.13 -2.63
C ASP A 63 4.77 -1.60 -2.19
N VAL A 64 4.06 -2.51 -2.88
CA VAL A 64 4.08 -3.95 -2.55
C VAL A 64 5.47 -4.54 -2.74
N SER A 65 6.20 -4.06 -3.75
CA SER A 65 7.53 -4.55 -4.13
C SER A 65 8.60 -4.34 -3.05
N HIS A 66 8.40 -3.39 -2.14
CA HIS A 66 9.31 -3.18 -1.02
C HIS A 66 9.33 -4.36 -0.04
N TYR A 67 8.20 -5.08 0.07
CA TYR A 67 8.01 -6.16 1.04
C TYR A 67 8.00 -7.54 0.40
N VAL A 68 7.54 -7.63 -0.85
CA VAL A 68 7.62 -8.86 -1.66
C VAL A 68 8.83 -8.75 -2.58
N THR A 69 9.98 -9.22 -2.09
CA THR A 69 11.23 -9.19 -2.84
C THR A 69 11.37 -10.43 -3.74
N PRO A 70 12.08 -10.33 -4.87
CA PRO A 70 12.32 -11.47 -5.76
C PRO A 70 12.88 -12.69 -5.03
N ASP A 71 12.48 -13.88 -5.48
CA ASP A 71 12.93 -15.19 -4.97
C ASP A 71 12.57 -15.46 -3.50
N SER A 72 11.74 -14.61 -2.88
CA SER A 72 11.26 -14.85 -1.52
C SER A 72 10.08 -15.83 -1.47
N PRO A 73 9.81 -16.49 -0.32
CA PRO A 73 8.62 -17.34 -0.17
C PRO A 73 7.31 -16.64 -0.54
N LEU A 74 7.16 -15.35 -0.20
CA LEU A 74 6.01 -14.52 -0.59
C LEU A 74 5.93 -14.29 -2.10
N ASP A 75 7.06 -14.06 -2.77
CA ASP A 75 7.11 -13.88 -4.22
C ASP A 75 6.70 -15.16 -4.96
N ALA A 76 7.25 -16.30 -4.56
CA ALA A 76 6.89 -17.60 -5.11
C ALA A 76 5.40 -17.92 -4.92
N GLU A 77 4.82 -17.60 -3.75
CA GLU A 77 3.40 -17.81 -3.47
C GLU A 77 2.50 -16.85 -4.27
N ALA A 78 2.89 -15.56 -4.35
CA ALA A 78 2.18 -14.56 -5.15
C ALA A 78 2.18 -14.96 -6.63
N PHE A 79 3.32 -15.38 -7.17
CA PHE A 79 3.45 -15.88 -8.54
C PHE A 79 2.57 -17.12 -8.78
N ARG A 80 2.54 -18.06 -7.83
CA ARG A 80 1.74 -19.29 -7.92
C ARG A 80 0.23 -19.00 -7.93
N ARG A 81 -0.23 -17.98 -7.19
CA ARG A 81 -1.66 -17.59 -7.13
C ARG A 81 -2.06 -16.70 -8.29
N GLY A 82 -1.18 -15.81 -8.73
CA GLY A 82 -1.33 -14.93 -9.89
C GLY A 82 -2.32 -13.77 -9.70
N THR A 83 -3.45 -13.99 -9.02
CA THR A 83 -4.45 -12.96 -8.76
C THR A 83 -5.31 -13.28 -7.53
N SER A 84 -5.88 -12.24 -6.92
CA SER A 84 -6.91 -12.37 -5.90
C SER A 84 -8.22 -12.90 -6.51
N VAL A 85 -8.86 -13.85 -5.83
CA VAL A 85 -10.16 -14.42 -6.21
C VAL A 85 -11.19 -14.04 -5.17
N TYR A 86 -12.31 -13.44 -5.58
CA TYR A 86 -13.38 -13.00 -4.67
C TYR A 86 -14.62 -13.87 -4.84
N PHE A 87 -15.03 -14.56 -3.76
CA PHE A 87 -16.24 -15.38 -3.74
C PHE A 87 -17.37 -14.69 -2.98
N PRO A 88 -18.64 -14.79 -3.43
CA PRO A 88 -19.78 -14.24 -2.69
C PRO A 88 -19.82 -14.77 -1.25
N GLY A 89 -19.90 -13.86 -0.27
CA GLY A 89 -19.99 -14.20 1.16
C GLY A 89 -18.71 -14.78 1.79
N THR A 90 -17.66 -15.07 1.00
CA THR A 90 -16.38 -15.56 1.51
C THR A 90 -15.31 -14.50 1.34
N ARG A 91 -14.62 -14.21 2.44
CA ARG A 91 -13.49 -13.29 2.44
C ARG A 91 -12.28 -14.02 1.90
N CYS A 92 -11.83 -13.67 0.72
CA CYS A 92 -10.51 -14.02 0.22
C CYS A 92 -9.77 -12.71 0.05
N ALA A 93 -8.61 -12.58 0.71
CA ALA A 93 -7.57 -11.84 0.03
C ALA A 93 -6.35 -12.72 -0.05
N ASP A 94 -5.54 -12.41 -1.04
CA ASP A 94 -4.20 -12.91 -1.12
C ASP A 94 -3.44 -12.55 0.17
N ALA A 95 -2.77 -13.54 0.75
CA ALA A 95 -1.93 -13.35 1.94
C ALA A 95 -0.76 -12.41 1.63
N ALA A 96 -0.29 -12.36 0.38
CA ALA A 96 0.77 -11.45 -0.05
C ALA A 96 0.30 -9.99 -0.02
N VAL A 97 -0.92 -9.72 -0.49
CA VAL A 97 -1.51 -8.37 -0.54
C VAL A 97 -1.84 -7.88 0.88
N ARG A 98 -2.49 -8.72 1.69
CA ARG A 98 -2.82 -8.38 3.10
C ARG A 98 -1.62 -8.16 4.01
N ALA A 99 -0.50 -8.84 3.79
CA ALA A 99 0.67 -8.70 4.64
C ALA A 99 1.35 -7.33 4.46
N VAL A 100 1.20 -6.72 3.28
CA VAL A 100 1.81 -5.44 2.94
C VAL A 100 0.87 -4.25 3.17
N GLN A 101 -0.44 -4.45 3.06
CA GLN A 101 -1.41 -3.36 3.09
C GLN A 101 -1.46 -2.56 4.39
N ARG A 102 -1.19 -3.19 5.54
CA ARG A 102 -1.32 -2.55 6.86
C ARG A 102 -0.37 -1.36 7.05
N HIS A 103 0.68 -1.27 6.24
CA HIS A 103 1.66 -0.18 6.26
C HIS A 103 1.28 1.06 5.48
N LEU A 104 0.46 0.90 4.43
CA LEU A 104 0.18 1.99 3.49
C LEU A 104 -0.89 2.95 3.98
N LEU A 105 -1.79 2.49 4.84
CA LEU A 105 -2.92 3.27 5.33
C LEU A 105 -3.26 2.95 6.79
N ALA A 106 -2.26 2.98 7.68
CA ALA A 106 -2.55 3.15 9.08
C ALA A 106 -3.24 4.51 9.25
N GLN A 107 -4.58 4.51 9.18
CA GLN A 107 -5.43 5.65 9.46
C GLN A 107 -5.39 5.86 10.99
N PRO A 108 -4.72 6.88 11.52
CA PRO A 108 -5.03 7.28 12.89
C PRO A 108 -6.48 7.76 12.90
N GLU A 109 -7.29 7.28 13.84
CA GLU A 109 -8.62 7.79 14.11
C GLU A 109 -8.56 9.33 14.17
N GLY A 110 -9.00 10.01 13.10
CA GLY A 110 -9.06 11.46 13.00
C GLY A 110 -7.79 12.23 12.57
N GLY A 111 -6.80 11.62 11.90
CA GLY A 111 -5.60 12.34 11.40
C GLY A 111 -5.27 12.09 9.92
N PRO A 112 -4.41 12.92 9.29
CA PRO A 112 -4.04 12.75 7.88
C PRO A 112 -3.31 11.43 7.65
N SER A 113 -3.68 10.70 6.59
CA SER A 113 -3.08 9.44 6.19
C SER A 113 -1.67 9.67 5.62
N GLY A 114 -0.65 9.12 6.28
CA GLY A 114 0.74 9.23 5.84
C GLY A 114 1.04 8.30 4.67
N VAL A 115 0.92 8.78 3.44
CA VAL A 115 1.38 8.05 2.25
C VAL A 115 2.83 8.43 1.94
N LEU A 116 3.77 7.53 2.22
CA LEU A 116 5.17 7.64 1.80
C LEU A 116 5.35 6.92 0.47
N ARG A 117 5.34 7.68 -0.63
CA ARG A 117 5.59 7.14 -1.97
C ARG A 117 7.08 6.75 -2.09
N ALA A 118 7.37 5.49 -2.37
CA ALA A 118 8.64 5.13 -3.01
C ALA A 118 8.57 5.60 -4.45
N ASP A 119 9.45 6.49 -4.85
CA ASP A 119 9.80 6.54 -6.25
C ASP A 119 10.61 5.28 -6.55
N GLY A 120 9.98 4.35 -7.27
CA GLY A 120 10.66 3.28 -7.99
C GLY A 120 11.45 3.87 -9.16
N GLY A 121 12.42 4.73 -8.86
CA GLY A 121 13.38 5.24 -9.83
C GLY A 121 14.52 4.24 -9.99
N ARG A 122 14.57 3.59 -11.16
CA ARG A 122 15.84 3.18 -11.76
C ARG A 122 16.46 4.38 -12.46
#